data_AF-A0A1M5PTS7-F1
#
_entry.id   AF-A0A1M5PTS7-F1
#
_cell.length_a   1.000
_cell.length_b   1.000
_cell.length_c   1.000
_cell.angle_alpha   90.00
_cell.angle_beta   90.00
_cell.angle_gamma   90.00
#
_symmetry.space_group_name_H-M   'P 1'
#
loop_
_entity.id
_entity.type
_entity.pdbx_description
1 polymer ?
#
loop_
_entity_poly.entity_id
_entity_poly.type
_entity_poly.pdbx_seq_one_letter_code
_entity_poly.pdbx_strand_id
1 'polypeptide(L)'
;MRNLIVGFLLLPTFPAYGAPEQYVVKSQGIYCPAKNQESVEKIADADSDESLKRAVGAAFVSGECISSGIEVPVLVDKVSRERTSRGSHYYCYVRRGDHERLCSAAPSIATVTQLQGERTGDFTVIADNEKVLVAKCAEGGRVVVEKGKQWRRRSAVFLGVEEPVEREVPPDKERAVRDGCKGFDF
;
A
#
# COMPACT_ATOMS: atom_id res chain seq x y z
N MET A 1 57.79 -8.46 -24.90
CA MET A 1 56.55 -7.83 -25.41
C MET A 1 55.37 -8.77 -25.17
N ARG A 2 54.54 -8.49 -24.17
CA ARG A 2 53.19 -9.08 -24.00
C ARG A 2 52.40 -8.07 -23.15
N ASN A 3 51.55 -7.28 -23.82
CA ASN A 3 50.61 -6.38 -23.15
C ASN A 3 49.39 -7.19 -22.72
N LEU A 4 49.16 -7.25 -21.40
CA LEU A 4 47.94 -7.81 -20.83
C LEU A 4 46.92 -6.66 -20.72
N ILE A 5 45.88 -6.70 -21.54
CA ILE A 5 44.73 -5.81 -21.42
C ILE A 5 43.83 -6.39 -20.32
N VAL A 6 43.83 -5.75 -19.15
CA VAL A 6 42.84 -6.04 -18.10
C VAL A 6 41.58 -5.24 -18.43
N GLY A 7 40.62 -5.89 -19.07
CA GLY A 7 39.28 -5.36 -19.26
C GLY A 7 38.54 -5.32 -17.93
N PHE A 8 38.38 -4.12 -17.37
CA PHE A 8 37.46 -3.86 -16.27
C PHE A 8 36.02 -3.97 -16.82
N LEU A 9 35.40 -5.12 -16.64
CA LEU A 9 33.96 -5.29 -16.79
C LEU A 9 33.28 -4.52 -15.64
N LEU A 10 32.79 -3.31 -15.96
CA LEU A 10 31.81 -2.61 -15.14
C LEU A 10 30.51 -3.42 -15.19
N LEU A 11 30.34 -4.33 -14.23
CA LEU A 11 29.02 -4.88 -13.93
C LEU A 11 28.12 -3.73 -13.47
N PRO A 12 26.90 -3.57 -14.02
CA PRO A 12 25.93 -2.66 -13.44
C PRO A 12 25.67 -3.10 -12.00
N THR A 13 25.97 -2.21 -11.06
CA THR A 13 25.52 -2.33 -9.68
C THR A 13 24.00 -2.21 -9.68
N PHE A 14 23.32 -3.34 -9.85
CA PHE A 14 21.95 -3.47 -9.38
C PHE A 14 21.97 -3.21 -7.87
N PRO A 15 21.08 -2.38 -7.33
CA PRO A 15 20.97 -2.29 -5.88
C PRO A 15 20.49 -3.64 -5.36
N ALA A 16 21.42 -4.40 -4.77
CA ALA A 16 21.08 -5.42 -3.78
C ALA A 16 20.56 -4.71 -2.51
N TYR A 17 19.80 -5.46 -1.68
CA TYR A 17 19.18 -5.09 -0.40
C TYR A 17 17.72 -4.64 -0.50
N GLY A 18 16.84 -5.64 -0.45
CA GLY A 18 15.40 -5.49 -0.29
C GLY A 18 15.07 -4.72 0.98
N ALA A 19 14.38 -3.59 0.80
CA ALA A 19 13.59 -3.03 1.87
C ALA A 19 12.66 -4.13 2.42
N PRO A 20 12.38 -4.14 3.74
CA PRO A 20 11.41 -5.06 4.30
C PRO A 20 10.10 -4.91 3.52
N GLU A 21 9.52 -6.05 3.11
CA GLU A 21 8.25 -6.08 2.40
C GLU A 21 7.20 -5.37 3.26
N GLN A 22 6.70 -4.24 2.77
CA GLN A 22 5.71 -3.43 3.47
C GLN A 22 4.31 -3.95 3.14
N TYR A 23 3.46 -4.00 4.16
CA TYR A 23 2.10 -4.49 4.06
C TYR A 23 1.11 -3.35 4.23
N VAL A 24 -0.04 -3.52 3.60
CA VAL A 24 -1.15 -2.58 3.64
C VAL A 24 -2.47 -3.32 3.83
N VAL A 25 -3.41 -2.65 4.48
CA VAL A 25 -4.82 -3.01 4.47
C VAL A 25 -5.47 -2.30 3.28
N LYS A 26 -6.13 -3.06 2.41
CA LYS A 26 -6.82 -2.50 1.23
C LYS A 26 -7.97 -1.58 1.66
N SER A 27 -8.33 -0.61 0.82
CA SER A 27 -9.35 0.41 1.09
C SER A 27 -10.77 -0.13 1.34
N GLN A 28 -11.03 -1.38 0.96
CA GLN A 28 -12.28 -2.09 1.23
C GLN A 28 -12.12 -3.21 2.28
N GLY A 29 -10.95 -3.28 2.92
CA GLY A 29 -10.63 -4.31 3.89
C GLY A 29 -11.43 -4.15 5.18
N ILE A 30 -11.97 -5.26 5.66
CA ILE A 30 -12.52 -5.38 7.01
C ILE A 30 -11.43 -5.83 7.96
N TYR A 31 -11.39 -5.20 9.12
CA TYR A 31 -10.50 -5.56 10.20
C TYR A 31 -11.21 -5.57 11.54
N CYS A 32 -10.75 -6.42 12.44
CA CYS A 32 -11.35 -6.63 13.74
C CYS A 32 -10.27 -6.46 14.80
N PRO A 33 -10.57 -5.87 15.98
CA PRO A 33 -9.68 -5.93 17.12
C PRO A 33 -9.26 -7.37 17.42
N ALA A 34 -8.01 -7.58 17.85
CA ALA A 34 -7.50 -8.93 18.14
C ALA A 34 -8.34 -9.70 19.16
N LYS A 35 -9.05 -9.01 20.07
CA LYS A 35 -10.01 -9.63 21.01
C LYS A 35 -11.20 -10.32 20.31
N ASN A 36 -11.49 -9.96 19.06
CA ASN A 36 -12.56 -10.51 18.22
C ASN A 36 -12.00 -11.38 17.08
N GLN A 37 -10.87 -12.06 17.32
CA GLN A 37 -10.19 -12.90 16.33
C GLN A 37 -11.12 -13.95 15.71
N GLU A 38 -12.03 -14.55 16.48
CA GLU A 38 -12.97 -15.56 15.99
C GLU A 38 -13.81 -15.07 14.80
N SER A 39 -14.19 -13.78 14.79
CA SER A 39 -14.94 -13.18 13.68
C SER A 39 -14.10 -13.08 12.41
N VAL A 40 -12.79 -12.82 12.52
CA VAL A 40 -11.86 -12.88 11.38
C VAL A 40 -11.69 -14.31 10.87
N GLU A 41 -11.59 -15.28 11.77
CA GLU A 41 -11.47 -16.69 11.38
C GLU A 41 -12.71 -17.15 10.60
N LYS A 42 -13.92 -16.78 11.07
CA LYS A 42 -15.18 -17.05 10.34
C LYS A 42 -15.21 -16.43 8.93
N ILE A 43 -14.68 -15.22 8.79
CA ILE A 43 -14.56 -14.55 7.49
C ILE A 43 -13.52 -15.27 6.61
N ALA A 44 -12.37 -15.66 7.18
CA ALA A 44 -11.29 -16.34 6.46
C ALA A 44 -11.68 -17.75 6.01
N ASP A 45 -12.54 -18.43 6.78
CA ASP A 45 -13.03 -19.79 6.52
C ASP A 45 -14.29 -19.85 5.64
N ALA A 46 -14.76 -18.71 5.14
CA ALA A 46 -15.84 -18.64 4.17
C ALA A 46 -15.44 -19.34 2.86
N ASP A 47 -16.24 -20.31 2.43
CA ASP A 47 -15.96 -21.18 1.28
C ASP A 47 -16.72 -20.77 0.00
N SER A 48 -17.52 -19.71 0.09
CA SER A 48 -18.38 -19.20 -0.96
C SER A 48 -18.67 -17.73 -0.77
N ASP A 49 -18.97 -17.00 -1.85
CA ASP A 49 -19.33 -15.58 -1.79
C ASP A 49 -20.51 -15.29 -0.87
N GLU A 50 -21.51 -16.19 -0.83
CA GLU A 50 -22.67 -16.05 0.05
C GLU A 50 -22.27 -16.20 1.52
N SER A 51 -21.45 -17.21 1.85
CA SER A 51 -20.94 -17.38 3.22
C SER A 51 -20.05 -16.21 3.65
N LEU A 52 -19.23 -15.68 2.74
CA LEU A 52 -18.37 -14.53 2.99
C LEU A 52 -19.20 -13.28 3.32
N LYS A 53 -20.20 -12.98 2.49
CA LYS A 53 -21.12 -11.85 2.71
C LYS A 53 -21.84 -11.96 4.05
N ARG A 54 -22.30 -13.16 4.41
CA ARG A 54 -22.95 -13.41 5.71
C ARG A 54 -21.98 -13.21 6.88
N ALA A 55 -20.77 -13.78 6.81
CA ALA A 55 -19.77 -13.65 7.86
C ALA A 55 -19.34 -12.18 8.06
N VAL A 56 -19.04 -11.49 6.96
CA VAL A 56 -18.73 -10.05 6.95
C VAL A 56 -19.89 -9.23 7.53
N GLY A 57 -21.11 -9.46 7.05
CA GLY A 57 -22.29 -8.72 7.49
C GLY A 57 -22.57 -8.93 8.98
N ALA A 58 -22.49 -10.16 9.47
CA ALA A 58 -22.67 -10.48 10.88
C ALA A 58 -21.64 -9.77 11.76
N ALA A 59 -20.35 -9.84 11.38
CA ALA A 59 -19.25 -9.23 12.13
C ALA A 59 -19.30 -7.69 12.14
N PHE A 60 -19.81 -7.09 11.07
CA PHE A 60 -20.03 -5.64 11.02
C PHE A 60 -21.24 -5.20 11.86
N VAL A 61 -22.37 -5.91 11.74
CA VAL A 61 -23.60 -5.59 12.49
C VAL A 61 -23.43 -5.81 14.00
N SER A 62 -22.63 -6.81 14.40
CA SER A 62 -22.30 -7.05 15.81
C SER A 62 -21.34 -6.02 16.39
N GLY A 63 -20.70 -5.19 15.55
CA GLY A 63 -19.65 -4.26 15.96
C GLY A 63 -18.32 -4.93 16.31
N GLU A 64 -18.16 -6.22 15.99
CA GLU A 64 -16.92 -6.96 16.22
C GLU A 64 -15.80 -6.53 15.27
N CYS A 65 -16.17 -6.08 14.07
CA CYS A 65 -15.27 -5.66 13.02
C CYS A 65 -15.68 -4.30 12.44
N ILE A 66 -14.69 -3.61 11.88
CA ILE A 66 -14.83 -2.27 11.29
C ILE A 66 -14.33 -2.35 9.85
N SER A 67 -15.00 -1.63 8.96
CA SER A 67 -14.47 -1.34 7.62
C SER A 67 -13.70 -0.03 7.68
N SER A 68 -12.55 0.05 7.00
CA SER A 68 -11.74 1.28 7.02
C SER A 68 -12.55 2.52 6.62
N GLY A 69 -13.59 2.37 5.78
CA GLY A 69 -14.39 3.48 5.24
C GLY A 69 -13.56 4.49 4.45
N ILE A 70 -12.27 4.20 4.25
CA ILE A 70 -11.26 5.09 3.69
C ILE A 70 -10.83 4.49 2.37
N GLU A 71 -10.94 5.29 1.30
CA GLU A 71 -10.57 4.90 -0.07
C GLU A 71 -9.06 4.67 -0.26
N VAL A 72 -8.24 5.02 0.74
CA VAL A 72 -6.78 4.94 0.68
C VAL A 72 -6.28 3.73 1.47
N PRO A 73 -5.43 2.86 0.88
CA PRO A 73 -4.83 1.76 1.63
C PRO A 73 -3.96 2.26 2.79
N VAL A 74 -3.93 1.51 3.88
CA VAL A 74 -3.26 1.92 5.14
C VAL A 74 -2.06 1.04 5.40
N LEU A 75 -0.88 1.62 5.65
CA LEU A 75 0.32 0.87 6.02
C LEU A 75 0.16 0.23 7.41
N VAL A 76 0.71 -0.98 7.52
CA VAL A 76 0.69 -1.75 8.76
C VAL A 76 2.07 -2.25 9.12
N ASP A 77 2.31 -2.35 10.42
CA ASP A 77 3.53 -2.84 11.05
C ASP A 77 3.22 -4.09 11.90
N LYS A 78 4.27 -4.79 12.36
CA LYS A 78 4.17 -5.97 13.24
C LYS A 78 3.21 -7.05 12.70
N VAL A 79 3.27 -7.29 11.39
CA VAL A 79 2.39 -8.24 10.71
C VAL A 79 2.73 -9.68 11.11
N SER A 80 1.76 -10.41 11.66
CA SER A 80 1.80 -11.85 11.89
C SER A 80 0.83 -12.54 10.94
N ARG A 81 1.34 -13.50 10.15
CA ARG A 81 0.51 -14.42 9.39
C ARG A 81 0.09 -15.57 10.29
N GLU A 82 -1.21 -15.81 10.37
CA GLU A 82 -1.79 -16.84 11.20
C GLU A 82 -2.64 -17.80 10.38
N ARG A 83 -3.17 -18.83 11.04
CA ARG A 83 -3.91 -19.90 10.39
C ARG A 83 -5.09 -20.32 11.25
N THR A 84 -6.26 -20.43 10.63
CA THR A 84 -7.46 -20.96 11.28
C THR A 84 -7.33 -22.46 11.50
N SER A 85 -8.21 -23.02 12.33
CA SER A 85 -8.32 -24.47 12.53
C SER A 85 -8.64 -25.24 11.23
N ARG A 86 -9.33 -24.60 10.27
CA ARG A 86 -9.64 -25.16 8.94
C ARG A 86 -8.53 -24.94 7.92
N GLY A 87 -7.43 -24.28 8.31
CA GLY A 87 -6.25 -24.11 7.50
C GLY A 87 -6.23 -22.86 6.61
N SER A 88 -7.23 -21.98 6.71
CA SER A 88 -7.27 -20.70 6.00
C SER A 88 -6.32 -19.69 6.65
N HIS A 89 -5.87 -18.70 5.89
CA HIS A 89 -4.96 -17.68 6.38
C HIS A 89 -5.67 -16.39 6.74
N TYR A 90 -5.22 -15.79 7.85
CA TYR A 90 -5.53 -14.43 8.22
C TYR A 90 -4.26 -13.76 8.75
N TYR A 91 -4.32 -12.46 8.93
CA TYR A 91 -3.18 -11.67 9.38
C TYR A 91 -3.60 -10.81 10.55
N CYS A 92 -2.73 -10.69 11.55
CA CYS A 92 -2.85 -9.68 12.58
C CYS A 92 -1.69 -8.70 12.48
N TYR A 93 -1.93 -7.44 12.83
CA TYR A 93 -1.01 -6.35 12.60
C TYR A 93 -1.35 -5.16 13.50
N VAL A 94 -0.51 -4.14 13.48
CA VAL A 94 -0.79 -2.83 14.07
C VAL A 94 -0.76 -1.82 12.94
N ARG A 95 -1.75 -0.93 12.84
CA ARG A 95 -1.68 0.16 11.86
C ARG A 95 -0.52 1.07 12.22
N ARG A 96 0.23 1.56 11.23
CA ARG A 96 1.31 2.50 11.50
C ARG A 96 0.77 3.75 12.19
N GLY A 97 1.41 4.15 13.29
CA GLY A 97 0.95 5.26 14.14
C GLY A 97 -0.12 4.89 15.17
N ASP A 98 -0.51 3.61 15.25
CA ASP A 98 -1.47 3.07 16.22
C ASP A 98 -0.76 2.15 17.24
N HIS A 99 -1.51 1.70 18.24
CA HIS A 99 -1.09 0.74 19.25
C HIS A 99 -2.01 -0.48 19.34
N GLU A 100 -3.22 -0.40 18.77
CA GLU A 100 -4.16 -1.52 18.78
C GLU A 100 -3.75 -2.61 17.78
N ARG A 101 -3.74 -3.87 18.25
CA ARG A 101 -3.57 -5.04 17.38
C ARG A 101 -4.90 -5.38 16.72
N LEU A 102 -4.92 -5.35 15.40
CA LEU A 102 -6.06 -5.66 14.55
C LEU A 102 -5.78 -6.92 13.74
N CYS A 103 -6.82 -7.56 13.24
CA CYS A 103 -6.74 -8.76 12.42
C CYS A 103 -7.68 -8.66 11.22
N SER A 104 -7.26 -9.21 10.09
CA SER A 104 -8.03 -9.25 8.84
C SER A 104 -7.83 -10.57 8.10
N ALA A 105 -8.85 -10.98 7.34
CA ALA A 105 -8.73 -12.09 6.41
C ALA A 105 -7.68 -11.77 5.32
N ALA A 106 -7.00 -12.81 4.82
CA ALA A 106 -5.92 -12.66 3.84
C ALA A 106 -6.23 -11.76 2.63
N PRO A 107 -7.43 -11.81 1.99
CA PRO A 107 -7.73 -10.96 0.83
C PRO A 107 -7.71 -9.45 1.11
N SER A 108 -7.89 -9.04 2.36
CA SER A 108 -7.89 -7.65 2.80
C SER A 108 -6.47 -7.08 2.97
N ILE A 109 -5.45 -7.93 2.97
CA ILE A 109 -4.04 -7.54 3.13
C ILE A 109 -3.31 -7.75 1.81
N ALA A 110 -2.47 -6.79 1.45
CA ALA A 110 -1.55 -6.90 0.33
C ALA A 110 -0.20 -6.32 0.71
N THR A 111 0.79 -6.58 -0.13
CA THR A 111 2.08 -5.90 -0.05
C THR A 111 2.02 -4.61 -0.87
N VAL A 112 2.85 -3.63 -0.53
CA VAL A 112 2.97 -2.39 -1.30
C VAL A 112 3.31 -2.70 -2.76
N THR A 113 4.26 -3.61 -3.00
CA THR A 113 4.65 -4.05 -4.35
C THR A 113 3.48 -4.63 -5.13
N GLN A 114 2.63 -5.45 -4.49
CA GLN A 114 1.45 -6.00 -5.15
C GLN A 114 0.47 -4.88 -5.54
N LEU A 115 0.14 -3.97 -4.62
CA LEU A 115 -0.76 -2.86 -4.94
C LEU A 115 -0.18 -1.91 -6.00
N GLN A 116 1.12 -1.63 -5.96
CA GLN A 116 1.79 -0.85 -7.02
C GLN A 116 1.63 -1.50 -8.39
N GLY A 117 1.74 -2.83 -8.47
CA GLY A 117 1.55 -3.59 -9.71
C GLY A 117 0.11 -3.60 -10.22
N GLU A 118 -0.88 -3.45 -9.33
CA GLU A 118 -2.31 -3.41 -9.67
C GLU A 118 -2.80 -2.01 -10.09
N ARG A 119 -2.05 -0.94 -9.77
CA ARG A 119 -2.45 0.45 -10.05
C ARG A 119 -2.15 0.87 -11.49
N THR A 120 -3.14 1.49 -12.14
CA THR A 120 -2.99 2.06 -13.49
C THR A 120 -2.19 3.35 -13.43
N GLY A 121 -2.26 4.06 -12.30
CA GLY A 121 -1.69 5.38 -12.13
C GLY A 121 -2.54 6.48 -12.75
N ASP A 122 -3.80 6.20 -13.07
CA ASP A 122 -4.71 7.21 -13.59
C ASP A 122 -5.05 8.24 -12.53
N PHE A 123 -5.26 9.47 -12.98
CA PHE A 123 -5.44 10.60 -12.10
C PHE A 123 -6.29 11.70 -12.72
N THR A 124 -6.86 12.52 -11.86
CA THR A 124 -7.52 13.77 -12.22
C THR A 124 -6.75 14.92 -11.59
N VAL A 125 -6.32 15.88 -12.41
CA VAL A 125 -5.71 17.12 -11.93
C VAL A 125 -6.78 17.94 -11.21
N ILE A 126 -6.50 18.33 -9.97
CA ILE A 126 -7.41 19.13 -9.13
C ILE A 126 -6.90 20.55 -8.89
N ALA A 127 -5.61 20.79 -9.08
CA ALA A 127 -5.02 22.12 -9.12
C ALA A 127 -3.77 22.11 -10.01
N ASP A 128 -3.59 23.13 -10.84
CA ASP A 128 -2.39 23.31 -11.66
C ASP A 128 -2.06 24.80 -11.77
N ASN A 129 -0.86 25.18 -11.36
CA ASN A 129 -0.30 26.50 -11.55
C ASN A 129 1.23 26.44 -11.70
N GLU A 130 1.84 27.60 -11.88
CA GLU A 130 3.28 27.75 -12.12
C GLU A 130 4.19 27.18 -11.00
N LYS A 131 3.65 26.96 -9.79
CA LYS A 131 4.37 26.47 -8.61
C LYS A 131 3.95 25.08 -8.16
N VAL A 132 2.71 24.66 -8.42
CA VAL A 132 2.20 23.40 -7.90
C VAL A 132 1.22 22.76 -8.88
N LEU A 133 1.33 21.44 -9.01
CA LEU A 133 0.33 20.57 -9.63
C LEU A 133 -0.11 19.55 -8.58
N VAL A 134 -1.42 19.49 -8.33
CA VAL A 134 -2.03 18.51 -7.43
C VAL A 134 -2.97 17.62 -8.23
N ALA A 135 -2.84 16.31 -8.06
CA ALA A 135 -3.70 15.33 -8.69
C ALA A 135 -4.29 14.37 -7.65
N LYS A 136 -5.56 13.99 -7.85
CA LYS A 136 -6.22 12.89 -7.15
C LYS A 136 -6.03 11.62 -7.98
N CYS A 137 -5.51 10.56 -7.39
CA CYS A 137 -5.36 9.27 -8.07
C CYS A 137 -6.71 8.53 -8.10
N ALA A 138 -6.99 7.80 -9.17
CA ALA A 138 -8.24 7.06 -9.33
C ALA A 138 -8.44 6.02 -8.22
N GLU A 139 -7.35 5.36 -7.81
CA GLU A 139 -7.32 4.31 -6.79
C GLU A 139 -7.06 4.86 -5.38
N GLY A 140 -7.36 6.14 -5.16
CA GLY A 140 -7.23 6.81 -3.87
C GLY A 140 -5.87 7.48 -3.62
N GLY A 141 -5.91 8.48 -2.74
CA GLY A 141 -4.76 9.30 -2.39
C GLY A 141 -4.53 10.47 -3.34
N ARG A 142 -3.41 11.17 -3.13
CA ARG A 142 -3.04 12.36 -3.92
C ARG A 142 -1.55 12.39 -4.21
N VAL A 143 -1.20 13.02 -5.33
CA VAL A 143 0.17 13.37 -5.68
C VAL A 143 0.26 14.88 -5.78
N VAL A 144 1.33 15.42 -5.23
CA VAL A 144 1.65 16.84 -5.26
C VAL A 144 3.01 16.99 -5.94
N VAL A 145 3.08 17.83 -6.97
CA VAL A 145 4.29 18.20 -7.68
C VAL A 145 4.54 19.69 -7.44
N GLU A 146 5.60 20.03 -6.73
CA GLU A 146 5.94 21.39 -6.30
C GLU A 146 7.20 21.91 -6.98
N LYS A 147 7.21 23.20 -7.35
CA LYS A 147 8.35 23.91 -7.91
C LYS A 147 9.07 24.70 -6.80
N GLY A 148 10.19 24.17 -6.35
CA GLY A 148 11.18 24.91 -5.55
C GLY A 148 12.32 25.42 -6.43
N LYS A 149 13.56 25.19 -5.99
CA LYS A 149 14.76 25.33 -6.85
C LYS A 149 14.79 24.29 -7.98
N GLN A 150 14.18 23.12 -7.72
CA GLN A 150 13.95 22.04 -8.66
C GLN A 150 12.53 21.52 -8.47
N TRP A 151 11.98 20.83 -9.47
CA TRP A 151 10.68 20.19 -9.35
C TRP A 151 10.79 18.96 -8.44
N ARG A 152 9.87 18.87 -7.48
CA ARG A 152 9.78 17.74 -6.55
C ARG A 152 8.38 17.16 -6.55
N ARG A 153 8.28 15.86 -6.37
CA ARG A 153 7.04 15.11 -6.22
C ARG A 153 6.93 14.57 -4.80
N ARG A 154 5.72 14.63 -4.24
CA ARG A 154 5.30 14.03 -2.98
C ARG A 154 4.04 13.23 -3.24
N SER A 155 4.02 11.96 -2.83
CA SER A 155 2.89 11.06 -3.05
C SER A 155 2.32 10.60 -1.72
N ALA A 156 1.00 10.72 -1.57
CA ALA A 156 0.24 10.29 -0.40
C ALA A 156 -0.86 9.31 -0.85
N VAL A 157 -0.45 8.22 -1.49
CA VAL A 157 -1.34 7.13 -1.96
C VAL A 157 -1.48 5.98 -0.97
N PHE A 158 -0.69 5.98 0.11
CA PHE A 158 -0.83 5.10 1.26
C PHE A 158 -0.92 5.96 2.53
N LEU A 159 -1.85 5.62 3.44
CA LEU A 159 -1.96 6.27 4.75
C LEU A 159 -0.92 5.73 5.73
N GLY A 160 -0.50 6.59 6.66
CA GLY A 160 0.50 6.27 7.68
C GLY A 160 1.94 6.56 7.27
N VAL A 161 2.16 7.25 6.15
CA VAL A 161 3.47 7.80 5.79
C VAL A 161 3.58 9.19 6.42
N GLU A 162 4.42 9.29 7.47
CA GLU A 162 4.63 10.52 8.23
C GLU A 162 5.15 11.66 7.33
N GLU A 163 6.03 11.34 6.37
CA GLU A 163 6.50 12.30 5.37
C GLU A 163 6.51 11.66 3.97
N PRO A 164 5.77 12.21 2.99
CA PRO A 164 5.81 11.70 1.62
C PRO A 164 7.23 11.82 1.07
N VAL A 165 7.74 10.73 0.49
CA VAL A 165 9.10 10.68 -0.05
C VAL A 165 9.22 11.70 -1.18
N GLU A 166 10.14 12.65 -1.01
CA GLU A 166 10.45 13.62 -2.05
C GLU A 166 11.30 12.99 -3.14
N ARG A 167 10.82 13.03 -4.39
CA ARG A 167 11.59 12.64 -5.57
C ARG A 167 11.73 13.79 -6.55
N GLU A 168 12.85 13.82 -7.25
CA GLU A 168 13.03 14.71 -8.38
C GLU A 168 12.07 14.31 -9.50
N VAL A 169 11.47 15.33 -10.12
CA VAL A 169 10.46 15.13 -11.15
C VAL A 169 11.15 14.93 -12.50
N PRO A 170 10.81 13.86 -13.27
CA PRO A 170 11.23 13.77 -14.65
C PRO A 170 10.72 14.98 -15.47
N PRO A 171 11.33 15.31 -16.62
CA PRO A 171 10.94 16.48 -17.42
C PRO A 171 9.45 16.50 -17.82
N ASP A 172 8.87 15.31 -17.93
CA ASP A 172 7.45 15.10 -18.16
C ASP A 172 6.68 15.06 -16.84
N LYS A 173 5.98 16.16 -16.55
CA LYS A 173 5.13 16.30 -15.36
C LYS A 173 3.97 15.31 -15.34
N GLU A 174 3.39 14.95 -16.49
CA GLU A 174 2.28 14.01 -16.55
C GLU A 174 2.75 12.62 -16.12
N ARG A 175 3.88 12.18 -16.66
CA ARG A 175 4.55 10.94 -16.24
C ARG A 175 4.91 11.00 -14.76
N ALA A 176 5.40 12.13 -14.25
CA ALA A 176 5.70 12.28 -12.83
C ALA A 176 4.45 12.06 -11.97
N VAL A 177 3.31 12.62 -12.35
CA VAL A 177 2.07 12.40 -11.57
C VAL A 177 1.62 10.94 -11.66
N ARG A 178 1.65 10.34 -12.86
CA ARG A 178 1.28 8.95 -13.10
C ARG A 178 2.12 7.98 -12.25
N ASP A 179 3.43 8.14 -12.28
CA ASP A 179 4.36 7.31 -11.50
C ASP A 179 4.17 7.52 -9.99
N GLY A 180 3.85 8.74 -9.55
CA GLY A 180 3.47 9.02 -8.16
C GLY A 180 2.16 8.33 -7.77
N CYS A 181 1.17 8.32 -8.66
CA CYS A 181 -0.13 7.70 -8.42
C CYS A 181 -0.06 6.17 -8.41
N LYS A 182 0.94 5.57 -9.06
CA LYS A 182 1.27 4.15 -8.90
C LYS A 182 1.93 3.83 -7.56
N GLY A 183 2.45 4.84 -6.87
CA GLY A 183 3.14 4.68 -5.60
C GLY A 183 4.64 4.37 -5.73
N PHE A 184 5.29 4.67 -6.86
CA PHE A 184 6.75 4.43 -7.05
C PHE A 184 7.65 5.24 -6.10
N ASP A 185 7.09 6.19 -5.37
CA ASP A 185 7.83 7.01 -4.40
C ASP A 185 8.04 6.32 -3.06
N PHE A 186 7.31 5.25 -2.77
CA PHE A 186 7.33 4.53 -1.49
C PHE A 186 8.37 3.41 -1.47
#